data_AF-A0A1H0HJY0-F1
#
_entry.id   AF-A0A1H0HJY0-F1
#
_cell.length_a   1.000
_cell.length_b   1.000
_cell.length_c   1.000
_cell.angle_alpha   90.00
_cell.angle_beta   90.00
_cell.angle_gamma   90.00
#
_symmetry.space_group_name_H-M   'P 1'
#
loop_
_entity.id
_entity.type
_entity.pdbx_description
1 polymer ?
#
loop_
_entity_poly.entity_id
_entity_poly.type
_entity_poly.pdbx_seq_one_letter_code
_entity_poly.pdbx_strand_id
1 'polypeptide(L)'
;MSKTDDLRALREARYAQRTAARETKPVAATPPRPPAKPARVAPGTTDVEPAKVAETAKVTETAEVTEVAEAALCGHRAISGRSCTRERGHAAKSHRYS
;
A
#
# COMPACT_ATOMS: atom_id res chain seq x y z
N MET A 1 6.68 40.58 -9.84
CA MET A 1 6.07 39.32 -9.40
C MET A 1 7.13 38.53 -8.67
N SER A 2 6.88 38.11 -7.44
CA SER A 2 7.81 37.22 -6.73
C SER A 2 7.71 35.81 -7.33
N LYS A 3 8.77 34.99 -7.22
CA LYS A 3 8.76 33.58 -7.66
C LYS A 3 7.59 32.78 -7.06
N THR A 4 7.12 33.18 -5.88
CA THR A 4 5.93 32.62 -5.23
C THR A 4 4.61 33.04 -5.87
N ASP A 5 4.54 34.23 -6.45
CA ASP A 5 3.36 34.72 -7.17
C ASP A 5 3.19 33.98 -8.49
N ASP A 6 4.28 33.68 -9.21
CA ASP A 6 4.22 32.91 -10.46
C ASP A 6 3.68 31.48 -10.21
N LEU A 7 4.13 30.83 -9.13
CA LEU A 7 3.62 29.51 -8.72
C LEU A 7 2.18 29.56 -8.22
N ARG A 8 1.73 30.70 -7.68
CA ARG A 8 0.33 30.90 -7.27
C ARG A 8 -0.55 31.09 -8.52
N ALA A 9 -0.13 31.94 -9.45
CA ALA A 9 -0.83 32.19 -10.72
C ALA A 9 -1.02 30.90 -11.54
N LEU A 10 0.00 30.05 -11.65
CA LEU A 10 -0.11 28.77 -12.35
C LEU A 10 -1.09 27.79 -11.67
N ARG A 11 -1.18 27.81 -10.34
CA ARG A 11 -2.14 26.99 -9.59
C ARG A 11 -3.55 27.48 -9.78
N GLU A 12 -3.77 28.79 -9.71
CA GLU A 12 -5.08 29.42 -9.91
C GLU A 12 -5.58 29.21 -11.34
N ALA A 13 -4.72 29.33 -12.35
CA ALA A 13 -5.06 29.05 -13.73
C ALA A 13 -5.50 27.58 -13.94
N ARG A 14 -4.79 26.60 -13.35
CA ARG A 14 -5.17 25.19 -13.43
C ARG A 14 -6.48 24.89 -12.69
N TYR A 15 -6.71 25.58 -11.57
CA TYR A 15 -7.96 25.45 -10.82
C TYR A 15 -9.14 25.98 -11.64
N ALA A 16 -9.02 27.19 -12.19
CA ALA A 16 -10.05 27.81 -13.04
C ALA A 16 -10.38 26.96 -14.28
N GLN A 17 -9.36 26.37 -14.94
CA GLN A 17 -9.58 25.45 -16.06
C GLN A 17 -10.38 24.20 -15.63
N ARG A 18 -10.09 23.65 -14.45
CA ARG A 18 -10.76 22.45 -13.93
C ARG A 18 -12.19 22.73 -13.46
N THR A 19 -12.45 23.90 -12.89
CA THR A 19 -13.81 24.31 -12.50
C THR A 19 -14.67 24.56 -13.72
N ALA A 20 -14.18 25.32 -14.70
CA ALA A 20 -14.89 25.55 -15.97
C ALA A 20 -15.17 24.25 -16.73
N ALA A 21 -14.23 23.30 -16.73
CA ALA A 21 -14.42 21.99 -17.34
C ALA A 21 -15.42 21.09 -16.60
N ARG A 22 -15.70 21.35 -15.32
CA ARG A 22 -16.72 20.63 -14.53
C ARG A 22 -18.10 21.23 -14.69
N GLU A 23 -18.19 22.56 -14.82
CA GLU A 23 -19.46 23.24 -15.06
C GLU A 23 -20.05 22.92 -16.44
N THR A 24 -19.19 22.72 -17.43
CA THR A 24 -19.60 22.46 -18.83
C THR A 24 -19.74 20.98 -19.17
N LYS A 25 -19.34 20.06 -18.28
CA LYS A 25 -19.47 18.62 -18.52
C LYS A 25 -20.55 18.04 -17.61
N PRO A 26 -21.63 17.45 -18.17
CA PRO A 26 -22.54 16.68 -17.35
C PRO A 26 -21.74 15.55 -16.70
N VAL A 27 -21.91 15.39 -15.38
CA VAL A 27 -21.34 14.26 -14.63
C VAL A 27 -21.97 13.00 -15.19
N ALA A 28 -21.31 12.37 -16.17
CA ALA A 28 -21.70 11.07 -16.65
C ALA A 28 -21.67 10.12 -15.44
N ALA A 29 -22.81 9.50 -15.15
CA ALA A 29 -22.94 8.54 -14.08
C ALA A 29 -21.85 7.47 -14.24
N THR A 30 -21.03 7.30 -13.21
CA THR A 30 -20.00 6.26 -13.18
C THR A 30 -20.68 4.91 -13.44
N PRO A 31 -20.26 4.14 -14.45
CA PRO A 31 -20.89 2.86 -14.72
C PRO A 31 -20.74 1.94 -13.49
N PRO A 32 -21.76 1.13 -13.17
CA PRO A 32 -21.70 0.23 -12.04
C PRO A 32 -20.53 -0.75 -12.20
N ARG A 33 -19.77 -0.92 -11.12
CA ARG A 33 -18.62 -1.83 -11.07
C ARG A 33 -19.12 -3.26 -11.34
N PRO A 34 -18.52 -4.00 -12.29
CA PRO A 34 -18.93 -5.37 -12.54
C PRO A 34 -18.67 -6.26 -11.31
N PRO A 35 -19.49 -7.30 -11.08
CA PRO A 35 -19.35 -8.17 -9.92
C PRO A 35 -18.04 -8.95 -9.99
N ALA A 36 -17.36 -9.07 -8.85
CA ALA A 36 -16.13 -9.84 -8.72
C ALA A 36 -16.42 -11.34 -8.87
N LYS A 37 -15.64 -12.03 -9.69
CA LYS A 37 -15.68 -13.50 -9.80
C LYS A 37 -15.16 -14.12 -8.49
N PRO A 38 -15.76 -15.21 -7.98
CA PRO A 38 -15.25 -15.88 -6.79
C PRO A 38 -13.88 -16.51 -7.09
N ALA A 39 -12.95 -16.31 -6.15
CA ALA A 39 -11.64 -16.94 -6.19
C ALA A 39 -11.77 -18.45 -6.03
N ARG A 40 -11.17 -19.21 -6.94
CA ARG A 40 -11.04 -20.67 -6.86
C ARG A 40 -10.08 -21.00 -5.71
N VAL A 41 -10.62 -21.56 -4.62
CA VAL A 41 -9.81 -22.13 -3.53
C VAL A 41 -9.22 -23.45 -4.04
N ALA A 42 -7.90 -23.55 -4.06
CA ALA A 42 -7.23 -24.83 -4.25
C ALA A 42 -7.09 -25.54 -2.90
N PRO A 43 -7.42 -26.84 -2.79
CA PRO A 43 -7.11 -27.62 -1.60
C PRO A 43 -5.62 -28.01 -1.66
N GLY A 44 -4.82 -27.38 -0.80
CA GLY A 44 -3.44 -27.76 -0.55
C GLY A 44 -3.35 -28.59 0.72
N THR A 45 -3.42 -29.90 0.55
CA THR A 45 -3.03 -30.93 1.52
C THR A 45 -1.55 -30.79 1.88
N THR A 46 -1.19 -30.96 3.14
CA THR A 46 -0.22 -31.96 3.62
C THR A 46 0.05 -31.72 5.11
N ASP A 47 -0.43 -32.65 5.92
CA ASP A 47 0.18 -33.01 7.19
C ASP A 47 1.70 -33.17 7.04
N VAL A 48 2.46 -32.47 7.86
CA VAL A 48 3.73 -32.95 8.41
C VAL A 48 3.87 -32.37 9.82
N GLU A 49 3.51 -33.17 10.81
CA GLU A 49 4.12 -33.10 12.14
C GLU A 49 5.52 -33.74 12.05
N PRO A 50 6.54 -33.18 12.72
CA PRO A 50 7.01 -33.90 13.90
C PRO A 50 7.48 -33.01 15.06
N ALA A 51 7.10 -33.46 16.26
CA ALA A 51 7.84 -33.48 17.52
C ALA A 51 9.16 -32.69 17.65
N LYS A 52 9.11 -31.72 18.57
CA LYS A 52 9.88 -31.62 19.83
C LYS A 52 11.40 -31.94 19.77
N VAL A 53 12.22 -30.93 20.09
CA VAL A 53 13.17 -30.83 21.24
C VAL A 53 14.22 -29.74 20.93
N ALA A 54 14.66 -29.04 21.99
CA ALA A 54 15.76 -28.07 22.09
C ALA A 54 15.36 -26.62 21.78
N GLU A 55 15.77 -25.59 22.52
CA GLU A 55 16.46 -25.46 23.79
C GLU A 55 16.35 -23.96 24.10
N THR A 56 15.91 -23.63 25.31
CA THR A 56 15.81 -22.27 25.82
C THR A 56 17.20 -21.68 25.99
N ALA A 57 17.74 -21.01 24.97
CA ALA A 57 18.96 -20.19 25.09
C ALA A 57 19.19 -19.23 23.90
N LYS A 58 18.30 -18.26 23.66
CA LYS A 58 18.65 -16.96 23.02
C LYS A 58 17.44 -16.01 23.03
N VAL A 59 17.31 -15.21 24.07
CA VAL A 59 16.24 -14.18 24.18
C VAL A 59 16.82 -12.76 24.08
N THR A 60 18.12 -12.60 23.87
CA THR A 60 18.75 -11.27 23.75
C THR A 60 19.30 -10.92 22.37
N GLU A 61 19.23 -11.82 21.38
CA GLU A 61 19.70 -11.55 20.00
C GLU A 61 18.56 -11.54 18.96
N THR A 62 17.31 -11.70 19.40
CA THR A 62 16.15 -11.82 18.50
C THR A 62 15.44 -10.48 18.30
N ALA A 63 15.59 -9.54 19.24
CA ALA A 63 14.97 -8.21 19.17
C ALA A 63 15.63 -7.33 18.09
N GLU A 64 16.96 -7.35 17.99
CA GLU A 64 17.68 -6.59 16.95
C GLU A 64 17.37 -7.11 15.53
N VAL A 65 17.22 -8.42 15.35
CA VAL A 65 16.92 -9.00 14.02
C VAL A 65 15.52 -8.62 13.55
N THR A 66 14.53 -8.55 14.45
CA THR A 66 13.18 -8.08 14.10
C THR A 66 13.14 -6.61 13.74
N GLU A 67 13.87 -5.74 14.45
CA GLU A 67 13.91 -4.31 14.12
C GLU A 67 14.63 -4.05 12.79
N VAL A 68 15.71 -4.78 12.51
CA VAL A 68 16.42 -4.71 11.22
C VAL A 68 15.54 -5.25 10.08
N ALA A 69 14.77 -6.32 10.32
CA ALA A 69 13.83 -6.85 9.34
C ALA A 69 12.67 -5.90 9.06
N GLU A 70 12.12 -5.23 10.07
CA GLU A 70 11.12 -4.17 9.88
C GLU A 70 11.71 -2.95 9.16
N ALA A 71 12.97 -2.63 9.42
CA ALA A 71 13.73 -1.63 8.67
C ALA A 71 14.08 -2.10 7.24
N ALA A 72 13.93 -3.36 6.87
CA ALA A 72 14.06 -3.80 5.48
C ALA A 72 12.74 -3.66 4.70
N LEU A 73 11.62 -3.34 5.36
CA LEU A 73 10.31 -3.19 4.74
C LEU A 73 10.07 -1.81 4.11
N CYS A 74 9.23 -1.79 3.08
CA CYS A 74 8.86 -0.64 2.25
C CYS A 74 8.25 0.54 3.02
N GLY A 75 7.85 0.35 4.28
CA GLY A 75 7.41 1.43 5.16
C GLY A 75 6.02 2.02 4.85
N HIS A 76 5.32 1.52 3.83
CA HIS A 76 3.96 1.97 3.51
C HIS A 76 2.94 1.37 4.49
N ARG A 77 1.97 2.18 4.93
CA ARG A 77 0.91 1.78 5.85
C ARG A 77 -0.48 2.02 5.24
N ALA A 78 -1.35 1.03 5.35
CA ALA A 78 -2.75 1.16 4.95
C ALA A 78 -3.55 1.96 5.99
N ILE A 79 -4.71 2.50 5.57
CA ILE A 79 -5.65 3.19 6.47
C ILE A 79 -6.12 2.29 7.61
N SER A 80 -6.18 0.96 7.39
CA SER A 80 -6.53 -0.03 8.41
C SER A 80 -5.41 -0.32 9.41
N GLY A 81 -4.31 0.43 9.39
CA GLY A 81 -3.17 0.27 10.30
C GLY A 81 -2.16 -0.82 9.92
N ARG A 82 -2.41 -1.61 8.87
CA ARG A 82 -1.52 -2.69 8.40
C ARG A 82 -0.31 -2.16 7.64
N SER A 83 0.87 -2.74 7.84
CA SER A 83 2.12 -2.36 7.16
C SER A 83 2.36 -3.22 5.91
N CYS A 84 3.06 -2.63 4.93
CA CYS A 84 3.47 -3.37 3.75
C CYS A 84 4.66 -4.27 4.10
N THR A 85 4.50 -5.58 3.91
CA THR A 85 5.53 -6.60 4.20
C THR A 85 6.47 -6.86 3.02
N ARG A 86 6.53 -5.95 2.05
CA ARG A 86 7.53 -6.02 0.97
C ARG A 86 8.80 -5.28 1.34
N GLU A 87 9.90 -5.71 0.71
CA GLU A 87 11.22 -5.07 0.70
C GLU A 87 11.16 -3.57 0.36
N ARG A 88 12.09 -2.80 0.94
CA ARG A 88 12.32 -1.39 0.58
C ARG A 88 12.63 -1.25 -0.90
N GLY A 89 12.01 -0.25 -1.54
CA GLY A 89 12.26 0.06 -2.96
C GLY A 89 11.65 -0.90 -3.96
N HIS A 90 10.63 -1.70 -3.60
CA HIS A 90 9.99 -2.60 -4.55
C HIS A 90 9.38 -1.85 -5.76
N ALA A 91 9.68 -2.33 -6.98
CA ALA A 91 9.24 -1.69 -8.24
C ALA A 91 7.72 -1.78 -8.49
N ALA A 92 7.03 -2.68 -7.78
CA ALA A 92 5.60 -2.89 -7.96
C ALA A 92 4.76 -1.82 -7.27
N LYS A 93 3.72 -1.34 -7.95
CA LYS A 93 2.84 -0.25 -7.48
C LYS A 93 1.76 -0.70 -6.48
N SER A 94 1.51 -2.00 -6.38
CA SER A 94 0.56 -2.57 -5.43
C SER A 94 1.28 -3.00 -4.16
N HIS A 95 0.80 -2.59 -2.99
CA HIS A 95 1.35 -3.04 -1.71
C HIS A 95 0.61 -4.29 -1.24
N ARG A 96 1.37 -5.23 -0.63
CA ARG A 96 0.78 -6.37 0.09
C ARG A 96 0.76 -6.00 1.57
N TYR A 97 -0.44 -5.86 2.11
CA TYR A 97 -0.68 -5.57 3.53
C TYR A 97 -1.03 -6.87 4.22
N SER A 98 -0.33 -7.17 5.31
CA SER A 98 -0.62 -8.31 6.20
C SER A 98 -1.23 -7.76 7.48
#